data_AF-A0A2M7IMG8-F1
#
_entry.id   AF-A0A2M7IMG8-F1
#
_cell.length_a   1.000
_cell.length_b   1.000
_cell.length_c   1.000
_cell.angle_alpha   90.00
_cell.angle_beta   90.00
_cell.angle_gamma   90.00
#
_symmetry.space_group_name_H-M   'P 1'
#
loop_
_entity.id
_entity.type
_entity.pdbx_description
1 polymer ?
#
loop_
_entity_poly.entity_id
_entity_poly.type
_entity_poly.pdbx_seq_one_letter_code
_entity_poly.pdbx_strand_id
1 'polypeptide(L)'
;MLNHLHFVGQAPDLIAVVRDMKKYLTNALQKNIIAAEPGIFKLFEENGKFKLWYDKNYPKLIESEEMYNQKMEYIQLNPVRKKYVYYPEDWEWSSVCKIPTKIKISYL
;
A
#
# COMPACT_ATOMS: atom_id res chain seq x y z
N MET A 1 5.13 2.40 -3.60
CA MET A 1 5.53 1.76 -4.87
C MET A 1 4.45 2.02 -5.90
N LEU A 2 4.80 2.14 -7.19
CA LEU A 2 3.85 2.60 -8.22
C LEU A 2 2.71 1.60 -8.52
N ASN A 3 2.91 0.31 -8.27
CA ASN A 3 1.97 -0.75 -8.64
C ASN A 3 1.72 -1.78 -7.53
N HIS A 4 2.21 -1.54 -6.31
CA HIS A 4 1.99 -2.39 -5.15
C HIS A 4 2.20 -1.61 -3.84
N LEU A 5 1.81 -2.24 -2.74
CA LEU A 5 1.94 -1.70 -1.40
C LEU A 5 2.77 -2.65 -0.52
N HIS A 6 3.51 -2.06 0.41
CA HIS A 6 4.12 -2.76 1.53
C HIS A 6 3.63 -2.10 2.82
N PHE A 7 3.31 -2.89 3.83
CA PHE A 7 2.95 -2.40 5.15
C PHE A 7 3.30 -3.45 6.21
N VAL A 8 3.47 -2.97 7.44
CA VAL A 8 3.51 -3.80 8.65
C VAL A 8 2.27 -3.45 9.45
N GLY A 9 1.61 -4.45 10.01
CA GLY A 9 0.39 -4.25 10.78
C GLY A 9 0.12 -5.40 11.74
N GLN A 10 -0.69 -5.12 12.76
CA GLN A 10 -1.13 -6.07 13.76
C GLN A 10 -2.64 -5.95 13.94
N ALA A 11 -3.32 -7.08 14.03
CA ALA A 11 -4.74 -7.17 14.35
C ALA A 11 -5.03 -8.57 14.92
N PRO A 12 -6.12 -8.75 15.69
CA PRO A 12 -6.57 -10.09 16.10
C PRO A 12 -6.77 -11.05 14.92
N ASP A 13 -7.31 -10.54 13.81
CA ASP A 13 -7.38 -11.25 12.52
C ASP A 13 -6.90 -10.33 11.39
N LEU A 14 -5.58 -10.34 11.16
CA LEU A 14 -4.96 -9.54 10.11
C LEU A 14 -5.39 -9.99 8.70
N ILE A 15 -5.72 -11.26 8.50
CA ILE A 15 -6.13 -11.79 7.20
C ILE A 15 -7.49 -11.20 6.82
N ALA A 16 -8.45 -11.19 7.74
CA ALA A 16 -9.75 -10.56 7.53
C ALA A 16 -9.63 -9.06 7.27
N VAL A 17 -8.79 -8.35 8.04
CA VAL A 17 -8.52 -6.92 7.83
C VAL A 17 -8.00 -6.64 6.42
N VAL A 18 -7.01 -7.42 5.95
CA VAL A 18 -6.46 -7.25 4.59
C VAL A 18 -7.50 -7.55 3.51
N ARG A 19 -8.31 -8.61 3.70
CA ARG A 19 -9.41 -8.94 2.77
C ARG A 19 -10.40 -7.77 2.66
N ASP A 20 -10.83 -7.24 3.79
CA ASP A 20 -11.86 -6.19 3.83
C ASP A 20 -11.31 -4.86 3.31
N MET A 21 -10.03 -4.55 3.61
CA MET A 21 -9.30 -3.44 2.99
C MET A 21 -9.27 -3.55 1.47
N LYS A 22 -8.86 -4.71 0.91
CA LYS A 22 -8.81 -4.92 -0.55
C LYS A 22 -10.19 -4.73 -1.17
N LYS A 23 -11.25 -5.24 -0.54
CA LYS A 23 -12.65 -5.08 -0.99
C LYS A 23 -13.08 -3.61 -1.00
N TYR A 24 -12.85 -2.89 0.10
CA TYR A 24 -13.18 -1.47 0.21
C TYR A 24 -12.46 -0.64 -0.87
N LEU A 25 -11.15 -0.82 -0.98
CA LEU A 25 -10.31 -0.10 -1.93
C LEU A 25 -10.70 -0.39 -3.39
N THR A 26 -11.03 -1.64 -3.73
CA THR A 26 -11.54 -1.98 -5.07
C THR A 26 -12.78 -1.16 -5.41
N ASN A 27 -13.78 -1.10 -4.53
CA ASN A 27 -15.00 -0.34 -4.79
C ASN A 27 -14.76 1.16 -4.88
N ALA A 28 -13.92 1.71 -3.99
CA ALA A 28 -13.60 3.13 -3.97
C ALA A 28 -12.81 3.57 -5.21
N LEU A 29 -11.77 2.82 -5.57
CA LEU A 29 -10.91 3.12 -6.71
C LEU A 29 -11.62 2.88 -8.03
N GLN A 30 -12.47 1.86 -8.14
CA GLN A 30 -13.28 1.65 -9.34
C GLN A 30 -14.16 2.88 -9.63
N LYS A 31 -14.87 3.38 -8.61
CA LYS A 31 -15.69 4.59 -8.74
C LYS A 31 -14.84 5.80 -9.13
N ASN A 32 -13.68 5.98 -8.50
CA ASN A 32 -12.79 7.10 -8.78
C ASN A 32 -12.23 7.04 -10.21
N ILE A 33 -11.76 5.88 -10.68
CA ILE A 33 -11.22 5.69 -12.03
C ILE A 33 -12.31 5.98 -13.08
N ILE A 34 -13.53 5.46 -12.90
CA ILE A 34 -14.65 5.73 -13.82
C ILE A 34 -14.93 7.24 -13.91
N ALA A 35 -14.86 7.95 -12.79
CA ALA A 35 -15.18 9.38 -12.73
C ALA A 35 -14.05 10.28 -13.27
N ALA A 36 -12.78 9.95 -12.97
CA ALA A 36 -11.64 10.80 -13.25
C ALA A 36 -10.89 10.41 -14.54
N GLU A 37 -10.71 9.11 -14.79
CA GLU A 37 -9.88 8.57 -15.86
C GLU A 37 -10.52 7.33 -16.51
N PRO A 38 -11.72 7.46 -17.13
CA PRO A 38 -12.48 6.31 -17.64
C PRO A 38 -11.73 5.51 -18.71
N GLY A 39 -10.77 6.12 -19.42
CA GLY A 39 -9.91 5.44 -20.39
C GLY A 39 -9.02 4.36 -19.77
N ILE A 40 -8.68 4.50 -18.48
CA ILE A 40 -7.85 3.54 -17.74
C ILE A 40 -8.67 2.35 -17.25
N PHE A 41 -10.00 2.47 -17.12
CA PHE A 41 -10.86 1.40 -16.61
C PHE A 41 -10.62 0.06 -17.32
N LYS A 42 -10.44 0.10 -18.65
CA LYS A 42 -10.21 -1.10 -19.47
C LYS A 42 -8.93 -1.86 -19.11
N LEU A 43 -7.93 -1.19 -18.53
CA LEU A 43 -6.68 -1.83 -18.10
C LEU A 43 -6.87 -2.73 -16.87
N PHE A 44 -7.99 -2.55 -16.15
CA PHE A 44 -8.36 -3.35 -14.98
C PHE A 44 -9.49 -4.33 -15.27
N GLU A 45 -9.88 -4.52 -16.53
CA GLU A 45 -10.93 -5.47 -16.88
C GLU A 45 -10.33 -6.84 -17.21
N GLU A 46 -10.71 -7.86 -16.45
CA GLU A 46 -10.33 -9.25 -16.70
C GLU A 46 -11.61 -10.12 -16.69
N ASN A 47 -11.86 -10.87 -17.78
CA ASN A 47 -13.05 -11.71 -17.95
C ASN A 47 -14.37 -10.95 -17.72
N GLY A 48 -14.47 -9.71 -18.20
CA GLY A 48 -15.66 -8.86 -18.07
C GLY A 48 -15.92 -8.35 -16.65
N LYS A 49 -14.93 -8.44 -15.75
CA LYS A 49 -15.00 -7.95 -14.37
C LYS A 49 -13.83 -7.04 -14.06
N PHE A 50 -14.09 -6.03 -13.22
CA PHE A 50 -13.03 -5.16 -12.71
C PHE A 50 -12.16 -5.92 -11.70
N LYS A 51 -10.85 -5.98 -11.94
CA LYS A 51 -9.85 -6.61 -11.07
C LYS A 51 -8.69 -5.64 -10.83
N LEU A 52 -8.57 -5.19 -9.59
CA LEU A 52 -7.52 -4.28 -9.14
C LEU A 52 -6.29 -5.01 -8.58
N TRP A 53 -6.51 -6.15 -7.92
CA TRP A 53 -5.48 -6.82 -7.13
C TRP A 53 -4.97 -8.08 -7.82
N TYR A 54 -3.68 -8.35 -7.63
CA TYR A 54 -3.15 -9.71 -7.81
C TYR A 54 -3.81 -10.69 -6.83
N ASP A 55 -3.96 -11.93 -7.28
CA ASP A 55 -4.65 -13.00 -6.55
C ASP A 55 -3.94 -13.38 -5.25
N LYS A 56 -2.60 -13.20 -5.21
CA LYS A 56 -1.76 -13.56 -4.07
C LYS A 56 -1.30 -12.32 -3.29
N ASN A 57 -1.17 -12.50 -1.98
CA ASN A 57 -0.41 -11.62 -1.11
C ASN A 57 0.92 -12.32 -0.75
N TYR A 58 1.88 -11.57 -0.20
CA TYR A 58 3.16 -12.11 0.28
C TYR A 58 3.33 -11.81 1.78
N PRO A 59 2.52 -12.42 2.66
CA PRO A 59 2.63 -12.18 4.09
C PRO A 59 3.93 -12.76 4.63
N LYS A 60 4.54 -12.04 5.57
CA LYS A 60 5.67 -12.55 6.35
C LYS A 60 5.42 -12.22 7.81
N LEU A 61 5.38 -13.24 8.66
CA LEU A 61 5.30 -13.07 10.10
C LEU A 61 6.57 -12.39 10.59
N ILE A 62 6.42 -11.36 11.41
CA ILE A 62 7.52 -10.67 12.08
C ILE A 62 7.73 -11.37 13.43
N GLU A 63 8.86 -12.04 13.57
CA GLU A 63 9.15 -12.92 14.72
C GLU A 63 10.14 -12.31 15.71
N SER A 64 10.75 -11.17 15.36
CA SER A 64 11.71 -10.46 16.22
C SER A 64 11.72 -8.96 15.94
N GLU A 65 12.22 -8.19 16.90
CA GLU A 65 12.46 -6.76 16.75
C GLU A 65 13.50 -6.45 15.66
N GLU A 66 14.56 -7.26 15.56
CA GLU A 66 15.55 -7.14 14.49
C GLU A 66 14.90 -7.26 13.11
N MET A 67 14.01 -8.26 12.95
CA MET A 67 13.26 -8.45 11.71
C MET A 67 12.30 -7.28 11.45
N TYR A 68 11.63 -6.78 12.48
CA TYR A 68 10.77 -5.60 12.37
C TYR A 68 11.55 -4.40 11.84
N ASN A 69 12.68 -4.07 12.46
CA ASN A 69 13.53 -2.94 12.09
C ASN A 69 14.03 -3.08 10.65
N GLN A 70 14.50 -4.27 10.28
CA GLN A 70 14.93 -4.56 8.90
C GLN A 70 13.79 -4.31 7.89
N LYS A 71 12.56 -4.74 8.19
CA LYS A 71 11.41 -4.57 7.26
C LYS A 71 10.95 -3.12 7.21
N MET A 72 10.91 -2.42 8.34
CA MET A 72 10.58 -1.00 8.39
C MET A 72 11.56 -0.17 7.56
N GLU A 73 12.86 -0.39 7.75
CA GLU A 73 13.90 0.26 6.96
C GLU A 73 13.74 -0.06 5.46
N TYR A 74 13.52 -1.32 5.10
CA TYR A 74 13.28 -1.72 3.71
C TYR A 74 12.09 -0.97 3.09
N ILE A 75 10.97 -0.87 3.80
CA ILE A 75 9.75 -0.22 3.30
C ILE A 75 9.98 1.27 3.08
N GLN A 76 10.60 1.94 4.05
CA GLN A 76 10.83 3.39 4.02
C GLN A 76 11.88 3.77 2.96
N LEU A 77 12.95 3.00 2.81
CA LEU A 77 14.01 3.27 1.83
C LEU A 77 13.66 2.81 0.41
N ASN A 78 12.54 2.10 0.20
CA ASN A 78 12.20 1.55 -1.11
C ASN A 78 12.12 2.61 -2.22
N PRO A 79 11.45 3.77 -2.02
CA PRO A 79 11.39 4.84 -3.02
C PRO A 79 12.77 5.39 -3.40
N VAL A 80 13.69 5.50 -2.42
CA VAL A 80 15.08 5.94 -2.63
C VAL A 80 15.87 4.91 -3.44
N ARG A 81 15.77 3.63 -3.07
CA ARG A 81 16.42 2.51 -3.80
C ARG A 81 15.94 2.42 -5.26
N LYS A 82 14.69 2.80 -5.51
CA LYS A 82 14.09 2.89 -6.85
C LYS A 82 14.40 4.21 -7.58
N LYS A 83 15.11 5.13 -6.96
CA LYS A 83 15.48 6.46 -7.48
C LYS A 83 14.28 7.33 -7.83
N TYR A 84 13.15 7.15 -7.14
CA TYR A 84 11.98 8.02 -7.30
C TYR A 84 12.12 9.33 -6.53
N VAL A 85 12.86 9.29 -5.42
CA VAL A 85 13.11 10.42 -4.53
C VAL A 85 14.53 10.33 -3.98
N TYR A 86 15.06 11.45 -3.48
CA TYR A 86 16.37 11.49 -2.84
C TYR A 86 16.31 11.05 -1.37
N TYR A 87 15.23 11.37 -0.66
CA TYR A 87 15.04 11.03 0.74
C TYR A 87 13.71 10.29 0.97
N PRO A 88 13.61 9.39 1.98
CA PRO A 88 12.37 8.66 2.28
C PRO A 88 11.16 9.57 2.53
N GLU A 89 11.36 10.67 3.24
CA GLU A 89 10.33 11.63 3.62
C GLU A 89 9.77 12.44 2.44
N ASP A 90 10.44 12.44 1.30
CA ASP A 90 9.95 13.05 0.06
C ASP A 90 8.88 12.20 -0.62
N TRP A 91 8.72 10.93 -0.23
CA TRP A 91 7.71 10.05 -0.82
C TRP A 91 6.34 10.28 -0.18
N GLU A 92 5.45 10.95 -0.93
CA GLU A 92 4.13 11.39 -0.43
C GLU A 92 3.23 10.23 0.05
N TRP A 93 3.40 9.04 -0.53
CA TRP A 93 2.58 7.87 -0.21
C TRP A 93 3.28 6.96 0.81
N SER A 94 3.77 7.52 1.92
CA SER A 94 4.36 6.75 3.02
C SER A 94 4.13 7.39 4.40
N SER A 95 4.29 6.58 5.45
CA SER A 95 4.20 7.04 6.84
C SER A 95 5.37 7.91 7.31
N VAL A 96 6.46 8.00 6.54
CA VAL A 96 7.60 8.90 6.85
C VAL A 96 7.51 10.22 6.08
N CYS A 97 6.45 10.40 5.30
CA CYS A 97 6.29 11.61 4.50
C CYS A 97 6.32 12.87 5.38
N LYS A 98 7.07 13.87 4.93
CA LYS A 98 7.12 15.19 5.56
C LYS A 98 5.84 16.01 5.42
N ILE A 99 4.94 15.63 4.50
CA ILE A 99 3.66 16.31 4.27
C ILE A 99 2.70 15.93 5.41
N PRO A 100 2.20 16.91 6.18
CA PRO A 100 1.25 16.64 7.25
C PRO A 100 -0.03 16.00 6.71
N THR A 101 -0.50 14.94 7.36
CA THR A 101 -1.77 14.29 7.02
C THR A 101 -2.77 14.41 8.18
N LYS A 102 -4.06 14.17 7.89
CA LYS A 102 -5.11 14.11 8.93
C LYS A 102 -4.95 12.91 9.86
N ILE A 103 -4.09 11.96 9.51
CA ILE A 103 -3.80 10.77 10.31
C ILE A 103 -2.62 11.12 11.21
N LYS A 104 -2.84 11.06 12.53
CA LYS A 104 -1.77 11.25 13.50
C LYS A 104 -0.79 10.08 13.37
N ILE A 105 0.45 10.39 12.98
CA ILE A 105 1.56 9.45 13.00
C ILE A 105 2.25 9.62 14.35
N SER A 106 2.17 8.60 15.19
CA SER A 106 2.91 8.53 16.45
C SER A 106 4.06 7.55 16.29
N TYR A 107 5.28 8.00 16.58
CA TYR A 107 6.42 7.13 16.79
C TYR A 107 6.40 6.67 18.25
N LEU A 108 6.66 5.39 18.48
CA LEU A 108 6.89 4.83 19.82
C LEU A 108 8.23 5.31 20.37
#